data_AF-T5KIA4-F1
#
_entry.id   AF-T5KIA4-F1
#
_cell.length_a   1.000
_cell.length_b   1.000
_cell.length_c   1.000
_cell.angle_alpha   90.00
_cell.angle_beta   90.00
_cell.angle_gamma   90.00
#
_symmetry.space_group_name_H-M   'P 1'
#
loop_
_entity.id
_entity.type
_entity.pdbx_description
1 polymer ?
#
loop_
_entity_poly.entity_id
_entity_poly.type
_entity_poly.pdbx_seq_one_letter_code
_entity_poly.pdbx_strand_id
1 'polypeptide(L)'
;MAITPLPIGGKLRFAAGSPNTLRSATWMVVGGTNGRDVYVSMRSLMNELKFSLHASGNWRVAMTSESGIADNWVWEDSPFRSADEDPRVVTRLAPPPEVDGWRQALDIVVSEPGLQQPFPEKRVKGGAISWWRPPFDNWVRTFAVLISRPGLEYNPRNFPFTDPVVGVINLPGRSSVVVITKLFYRPWTVEKVREVRRDFENAGWRQDGADSPLLFKLGTVTTTVWDLGLDPLRSA
;
A
#
# COMPACT_ATOMS: atom_id res chain seq x y z
N MET A 1 -9.17 -12.57 -18.03
CA MET A 1 -7.74 -12.65 -18.43
C MET A 1 -7.06 -13.57 -17.45
N ALA A 2 -6.26 -14.54 -17.90
CA ALA A 2 -5.52 -15.41 -16.98
C ALA A 2 -4.42 -14.58 -16.29
N ILE A 3 -4.36 -14.60 -14.96
CA ILE A 3 -3.31 -13.93 -14.19
C ILE A 3 -2.11 -14.87 -14.11
N THR A 4 -0.96 -14.45 -14.65
CA THR A 4 0.30 -15.16 -14.49
C THR A 4 0.98 -14.68 -13.20
N PRO A 5 1.23 -15.57 -12.21
CA PRO A 5 1.97 -15.19 -11.02
C PRO A 5 3.38 -14.69 -11.34
N LEU A 6 3.77 -13.61 -10.67
CA LEU A 6 5.14 -13.11 -10.67
C LEU A 6 6.03 -14.06 -9.86
N PRO A 7 7.32 -14.19 -10.23
CA PRO A 7 8.25 -15.06 -9.51
C PRO A 7 8.57 -14.54 -8.11
N ILE A 8 9.28 -15.36 -7.32
CA ILE A 8 9.89 -14.97 -6.04
C ILE A 8 10.76 -13.71 -6.23
N GLY A 9 10.67 -12.75 -5.31
CA GLY A 9 11.29 -11.43 -5.47
C GLY A 9 10.54 -10.47 -6.42
N GLY A 10 9.39 -10.92 -6.94
CA GLY A 10 8.58 -10.16 -7.90
C GLY A 10 8.04 -8.85 -7.34
N LYS A 11 7.69 -7.94 -8.26
CA LYS A 11 7.18 -6.60 -7.95
C LYS A 11 5.87 -6.36 -8.70
N LEU A 12 4.76 -6.38 -7.97
CA LEU A 12 3.44 -6.04 -8.50
C LEU A 12 3.23 -4.53 -8.39
N ARG A 13 2.70 -3.90 -9.44
CA ARG A 13 2.41 -2.46 -9.47
C ARG A 13 1.00 -2.21 -9.99
N PHE A 14 0.28 -1.33 -9.32
CA PHE A 14 -1.09 -1.00 -9.70
C PHE A 14 -1.46 0.42 -9.31
N ALA A 15 -2.45 0.97 -9.99
CA ALA A 15 -3.03 2.27 -9.71
C ALA A 15 -4.48 2.31 -10.20
N ALA A 16 -5.27 3.22 -9.62
CA ALA A 16 -6.59 3.55 -10.13
C ALA A 16 -6.50 4.81 -11.02
N GLY A 17 -7.26 4.87 -12.12
CA GLY A 17 -7.18 5.96 -13.09
C GLY A 17 -6.43 5.57 -14.36
N SER A 18 -5.71 6.52 -14.95
CA SER A 18 -4.85 6.26 -16.11
C SER A 18 -3.58 7.12 -16.04
N PRO A 19 -2.51 6.75 -16.75
CA PRO A 19 -1.25 7.50 -16.71
C PRO A 19 -1.37 8.95 -17.22
N ASN A 20 -2.39 9.24 -18.05
CA ASN A 20 -2.54 10.53 -18.73
C ASN A 20 -3.76 11.33 -18.22
N THR A 21 -4.44 10.86 -17.18
CA THR A 21 -5.63 11.49 -16.60
C THR A 21 -5.56 11.45 -15.07
N LEU A 22 -6.63 11.87 -14.38
CA LEU A 22 -6.72 11.70 -12.93
C LEU A 22 -6.42 10.24 -12.51
N ARG A 23 -5.57 10.10 -11.48
CA ARG A 23 -5.03 8.81 -11.02
C ARG A 23 -4.65 8.81 -9.55
N SER A 24 -4.65 7.64 -8.92
CA SER A 24 -4.07 7.44 -7.59
C SER A 24 -2.53 7.46 -7.64
N ALA A 25 -1.89 7.35 -6.48
CA ALA A 25 -0.50 6.95 -6.42
C ALA A 25 -0.31 5.58 -7.10
N THR A 26 0.87 5.33 -7.67
CA THR A 26 1.24 3.96 -8.07
C THR A 26 1.62 3.21 -6.80
N TRP A 27 0.87 2.18 -6.46
CA TRP A 27 1.20 1.28 -5.37
C TRP A 27 2.06 0.13 -5.85
N MET A 28 2.94 -0.34 -4.97
CA MET A 28 3.81 -1.47 -5.25
C MET A 28 3.79 -2.46 -4.10
N VAL A 29 3.69 -3.75 -4.45
CA VAL A 29 3.88 -4.88 -3.55
C VAL A 29 5.12 -5.65 -4.01
N VAL A 30 6.04 -5.91 -3.09
CA VAL A 30 7.29 -6.63 -3.35
C VAL A 30 7.34 -7.86 -2.47
N GLY A 31 7.53 -9.02 -3.09
CA GLY A 31 7.79 -10.28 -2.36
C GLY A 31 9.26 -10.41 -1.99
N GLY A 32 9.55 -11.01 -0.84
CA GLY A 32 10.90 -11.35 -0.41
C GLY A 32 11.53 -12.43 -1.31
N THR A 33 12.86 -12.41 -1.42
CA THR A 33 13.62 -13.41 -2.19
C THR A 33 13.97 -14.65 -1.36
N ASN A 34 14.39 -14.43 -0.11
CA ASN A 34 14.88 -15.49 0.78
C ASN A 34 13.86 -15.87 1.86
N GLY A 35 12.75 -15.15 1.93
CA GLY A 35 11.70 -15.37 2.93
C GLY A 35 10.35 -14.90 2.42
N ARG A 36 9.32 -15.17 3.22
CA ARG A 36 7.91 -14.81 2.94
C ARG A 36 7.56 -13.38 3.31
N ASP A 37 8.56 -12.50 3.39
CA ASP A 37 8.36 -11.10 3.71
C ASP A 37 7.65 -10.42 2.54
N VAL A 38 6.75 -9.50 2.87
CA VAL A 38 6.04 -8.68 1.88
C VAL A 38 6.23 -7.22 2.23
N TYR A 39 6.58 -6.42 1.24
CA TYR A 39 6.71 -4.97 1.38
C TYR A 39 5.67 -4.27 0.54
N VAL A 40 4.98 -3.29 1.12
CA VAL A 40 3.97 -2.50 0.44
C VAL A 40 4.25 -1.03 0.64
N SER A 41 4.17 -0.23 -0.43
CA SER A 41 4.24 1.23 -0.35
C SER A 41 3.78 1.86 -1.66
N MET A 42 3.61 3.18 -1.65
CA MET A 42 3.66 3.96 -2.88
C MET A 42 5.01 3.77 -3.55
N ARG A 43 5.01 3.75 -4.87
CA ARG A 43 6.20 3.42 -5.66
C ARG A 43 7.30 4.46 -5.52
N SER A 44 6.94 5.75 -5.44
CA SER A 44 7.87 6.85 -5.17
C SER A 44 8.60 6.66 -3.85
N LEU A 45 7.90 6.14 -2.83
CA LEU A 45 8.37 6.03 -1.45
C LEU A 45 8.87 4.66 -1.04
N MET A 46 8.90 3.67 -1.94
CA MET A 46 9.23 2.28 -1.60
C MET A 46 10.62 2.13 -0.93
N ASN A 47 11.54 3.03 -1.22
CA ASN A 47 12.89 3.05 -0.64
C ASN A 47 13.02 3.96 0.58
N GLU A 48 11.95 4.59 1.03
CA GLU A 48 11.96 5.60 2.09
C GLU A 48 11.03 5.20 3.22
N LEU A 49 9.80 4.77 2.91
CA LEU A 49 8.77 4.41 3.87
C LEU A 49 7.93 3.25 3.34
N LYS A 50 7.77 2.19 4.12
CA LYS A 50 7.01 1.01 3.68
C LYS A 50 6.37 0.24 4.83
N PHE A 51 5.26 -0.41 4.50
CA PHE A 51 4.68 -1.49 5.28
C PHE A 51 5.59 -2.71 5.11
N SER A 52 6.22 -3.14 6.19
CA SER A 52 7.07 -4.33 6.24
C SER A 52 6.31 -5.45 6.95
N LEU A 53 5.83 -6.41 6.18
CA LEU A 53 5.00 -7.54 6.61
C LEU A 53 5.89 -8.78 6.69
N HIS A 54 6.70 -8.84 7.75
CA HIS A 54 7.67 -9.92 7.92
C HIS A 54 7.00 -11.26 8.21
N ALA A 55 7.59 -12.35 7.72
CA ALA A 55 7.11 -13.72 7.93
C ALA A 55 7.05 -14.12 9.42
N SER A 56 7.88 -13.50 10.26
CA SER A 56 7.89 -13.69 11.71
C SER A 56 6.66 -13.12 12.42
N GLY A 57 5.81 -12.36 11.73
CA GLY A 57 4.68 -11.63 12.33
C GLY A 57 5.05 -10.25 12.88
N ASN A 58 6.33 -9.84 12.79
CA ASN A 58 6.78 -8.50 13.17
C ASN A 58 6.35 -7.48 12.10
N TRP A 59 5.08 -7.13 12.05
CA TRP A 59 4.55 -6.19 11.06
C TRP A 59 4.67 -4.76 11.54
N ARG A 60 5.06 -3.87 10.63
CA ARG A 60 5.33 -2.47 10.95
C ARG A 60 5.25 -1.57 9.75
N VAL A 61 5.06 -0.29 10.00
CA VAL A 61 5.45 0.78 9.08
C VAL A 61 6.80 1.28 9.53
N ALA A 62 7.77 1.31 8.62
CA ALA A 62 9.11 1.77 8.94
C ALA A 62 9.71 2.58 7.80
N MET A 63 10.52 3.56 8.18
CA MET A 63 11.42 4.27 7.27
C MET A 63 12.64 3.39 6.94
N THR A 64 13.33 3.67 5.85
CA THR A 64 14.62 3.02 5.56
C THR A 64 15.76 3.71 6.30
N SER A 65 16.91 3.04 6.40
CA SER A 65 18.10 3.60 7.07
C SER A 65 18.64 4.85 6.39
N GLU A 66 18.47 4.99 5.08
CA GLU A 66 18.95 6.15 4.32
C GLU A 66 18.09 7.39 4.62
N SER A 67 16.77 7.25 4.70
CA SER A 67 15.85 8.36 4.99
C SER A 67 15.71 8.67 6.49
N GLY A 68 15.70 7.65 7.35
CA GLY A 68 15.47 7.83 8.79
C GLY A 68 16.68 8.41 9.56
N ILE A 69 17.88 8.36 8.99
CA ILE A 69 19.11 8.88 9.61
C ILE A 69 19.45 10.28 9.08
N ALA A 70 19.17 10.56 7.80
CA ALA A 70 19.56 11.81 7.17
C ALA A 70 18.85 13.04 7.76
N ASP A 71 17.57 12.91 8.13
CA ASP A 71 16.76 14.08 8.49
C ASP A 71 16.50 14.24 10.00
N ASN A 72 17.11 13.41 10.86
CA ASN A 72 16.80 13.38 12.30
C ASN A 72 15.28 13.38 12.57
N TRP A 73 14.50 12.65 11.75
CA TRP A 73 13.07 12.46 11.98
C TRP A 73 12.89 11.58 13.22
N VAL A 74 13.01 12.22 14.39
CA VAL A 74 12.62 11.65 15.65
C VAL A 74 11.14 11.94 15.78
N TRP A 75 10.32 10.89 15.69
CA TRP A 75 8.95 10.94 16.18
C TRP A 75 9.02 11.03 17.71
N GLU A 76 9.36 12.22 18.22
CA GLU A 76 9.30 12.52 19.66
C GLU A 76 7.84 12.33 20.10
N ASP A 77 7.65 11.62 21.21
CA ASP A 77 6.35 11.41 21.86
C ASP A 77 5.31 10.51 21.17
N SER A 78 5.71 9.44 20.49
CA SER A 78 4.77 8.35 20.22
C SER A 78 4.56 7.50 21.50
N PRO A 79 3.36 7.46 22.10
CA PRO A 79 3.07 6.60 23.27
C PRO A 79 3.17 5.10 22.95
N PHE A 80 3.44 4.75 21.69
CA PHE A 80 3.56 3.38 21.19
C PHE A 80 5.01 2.91 21.03
N ARG A 81 6.01 3.74 21.35
CA ARG A 81 7.43 3.41 21.14
C ARG A 81 8.14 3.11 22.46
N SER A 82 8.88 2.00 22.52
CA SER A 82 9.80 1.72 23.64
C SER A 82 11.16 2.37 23.41
N ALA A 83 11.88 2.76 24.47
CA ALA A 83 13.20 3.40 24.39
C ALA A 83 14.24 2.57 23.60
N ASP A 84 14.10 1.24 23.59
CA ASP A 84 15.00 0.31 22.88
C ASP A 84 14.57 0.03 21.42
N GLU A 85 13.54 0.72 20.92
CA GLU A 85 12.98 0.46 19.60
C GLU A 85 13.76 1.14 18.48
N ASP A 86 14.00 0.39 17.40
CA ASP A 86 14.59 0.87 16.14
C ASP A 86 13.94 2.21 15.71
N PRO A 87 14.71 3.31 15.61
CA PRO A 87 14.19 4.66 15.36
C PRO A 87 13.46 4.83 14.04
N ARG A 88 13.62 3.86 13.14
CA ARG A 88 12.94 3.86 11.86
C ARG A 88 11.50 3.37 11.95
N VAL A 89 11.12 2.70 13.03
CA VAL A 89 9.76 2.17 13.18
C VAL A 89 8.82 3.32 13.51
N VAL A 90 7.92 3.61 12.56
CA VAL A 90 6.87 4.61 12.74
C VAL A 90 5.77 4.03 13.63
N THR A 91 5.34 2.80 13.34
CA THR A 91 4.32 2.11 14.14
C THR A 91 4.32 0.61 13.87
N ARG A 92 3.87 -0.17 14.86
CA ARG A 92 3.68 -1.62 14.73
C ARG A 92 2.25 -1.93 14.34
N LEU A 93 2.11 -3.01 13.57
CA LEU A 93 0.83 -3.51 13.11
C LEU A 93 0.61 -4.88 13.72
N ALA A 94 -0.57 -5.09 14.29
CA ALA A 94 -0.98 -6.44 14.68
C ALA A 94 -1.30 -7.23 13.40
N PRO A 95 -0.69 -8.41 13.19
CA PRO A 95 -1.11 -9.28 12.11
C PRO A 95 -2.58 -9.67 12.31
N PRO A 96 -3.45 -9.47 11.29
CA PRO A 96 -4.85 -9.82 11.38
C PRO A 96 -5.02 -11.35 11.44
N PRO A 97 -6.19 -11.81 11.89
CA PRO A 97 -6.52 -13.23 11.90
C PRO A 97 -6.45 -13.82 10.48
N GLU A 98 -6.14 -15.11 10.44
CA GLU A 98 -6.14 -15.90 9.22
C GLU A 98 -7.53 -16.50 8.98
N VAL A 99 -8.00 -16.43 7.75
CA VAL A 99 -9.26 -17.05 7.30
C VAL A 99 -8.93 -17.92 6.10
N ASP A 100 -9.24 -19.21 6.18
CA ASP A 100 -9.01 -20.20 5.12
C ASP A 100 -7.57 -20.21 4.56
N GLY A 101 -6.59 -19.97 5.44
CA GLY A 101 -5.18 -19.93 5.09
C GLY A 101 -4.70 -18.60 4.49
N TRP A 102 -5.53 -17.57 4.48
CA TRP A 102 -5.21 -16.24 3.98
C TRP A 102 -5.34 -15.17 5.06
N ARG A 103 -4.40 -14.23 5.09
CA ARG A 103 -4.46 -13.03 5.94
C ARG A 103 -4.60 -11.80 5.07
N GLN A 104 -5.64 -11.01 5.32
CA GLN A 104 -5.81 -9.71 4.67
C GLN A 104 -4.96 -8.67 5.38
N ALA A 105 -3.74 -8.48 4.88
CA ALA A 105 -2.71 -7.75 5.57
C ALA A 105 -2.91 -6.23 5.54
N LEU A 106 -3.35 -5.71 4.39
CA LEU A 106 -3.50 -4.29 4.12
C LEU A 106 -4.67 -4.04 3.18
N ASP A 107 -5.44 -3.00 3.43
CA ASP A 107 -6.42 -2.45 2.50
C ASP A 107 -5.98 -1.07 2.05
N ILE A 108 -5.63 -0.92 0.78
CA ILE A 108 -5.34 0.39 0.17
C ILE A 108 -6.64 0.92 -0.42
N VAL A 109 -7.15 2.00 0.14
CA VAL A 109 -8.43 2.63 -0.21
C VAL A 109 -8.17 3.88 -1.03
N VAL A 110 -8.59 3.84 -2.29
CA VAL A 110 -8.60 4.98 -3.20
C VAL A 110 -10.02 5.52 -3.29
N SER A 111 -10.16 6.85 -3.22
CA SER A 111 -11.43 7.56 -3.42
C SER A 111 -11.25 8.68 -4.44
N GLU A 112 -12.36 9.22 -4.96
CA GLU A 112 -12.30 10.32 -5.94
C GLU A 112 -11.52 11.54 -5.42
N PRO A 113 -11.70 12.03 -4.18
CA PRO A 113 -10.91 13.15 -3.66
C PRO A 113 -9.43 12.81 -3.46
N GLY A 114 -9.03 11.54 -3.48
CA GLY A 114 -7.62 11.12 -3.44
C GLY A 114 -6.97 11.01 -4.81
N LEU A 115 -7.70 11.25 -5.90
CA LEU A 115 -7.13 11.23 -7.24
C LEU A 115 -6.30 12.48 -7.52
N GLN A 116 -5.29 12.28 -8.35
CA GLN A 116 -4.27 13.26 -8.66
C GLN A 116 -4.20 13.55 -10.16
N GLN A 117 -3.86 14.78 -10.54
CA GLN A 117 -3.41 15.07 -11.90
C GLN A 117 -2.20 14.20 -12.24
N PRO A 118 -2.01 13.84 -13.52
CA PRO A 118 -0.82 13.11 -13.95
C PRO A 118 0.45 13.74 -13.40
N PHE A 119 1.36 12.90 -12.90
CA PHE A 119 2.67 13.31 -12.43
C PHE A 119 3.74 12.40 -13.04
N PRO A 120 4.95 12.95 -13.28
CA PRO A 120 6.04 12.17 -13.82
C PRO A 120 6.47 11.11 -12.80
N GLU A 121 6.57 9.87 -13.25
CA GLU A 121 7.17 8.79 -12.48
C GLU A 121 8.38 8.25 -13.23
N LYS A 122 9.43 7.86 -12.49
CA LYS A 122 10.57 7.14 -13.07
C LYS A 122 10.06 5.99 -13.92
N ARG A 123 10.56 5.81 -15.15
CA ARG A 123 10.13 4.71 -16.03
C ARG A 123 10.28 3.36 -15.31
N VAL A 124 9.27 2.49 -15.44
CA VAL A 124 9.30 1.17 -14.82
C VAL A 124 10.28 0.28 -15.58
N LYS A 125 11.32 -0.22 -14.90
CA LYS A 125 12.17 -1.31 -15.37
C LYS A 125 11.52 -2.64 -14.94
N GLY A 126 11.15 -3.47 -15.91
CA GLY A 126 10.55 -4.79 -15.68
C GLY A 126 9.10 -4.74 -15.18
N GLY A 127 8.17 -5.24 -15.99
CA GLY A 127 6.73 -5.28 -15.71
C GLY A 127 5.98 -3.98 -16.00
N ALA A 128 4.66 -4.08 -16.16
CA ALA A 128 3.77 -2.94 -16.37
C ALA A 128 3.06 -2.52 -15.07
N ILE A 129 2.47 -1.31 -15.06
CA ILE A 129 1.51 -0.90 -14.03
C ILE A 129 0.14 -1.42 -14.46
N SER A 130 -0.53 -2.15 -13.56
CA SER A 130 -1.92 -2.58 -13.75
C SER A 130 -2.86 -1.41 -13.43
N TRP A 131 -3.50 -0.86 -14.46
CA TRP A 131 -4.42 0.27 -14.33
C TRP A 131 -5.86 -0.19 -14.15
N TRP A 132 -6.51 0.32 -13.11
CA TRP A 132 -7.89 -0.01 -12.78
C TRP A 132 -8.79 1.21 -12.88
N ARG A 133 -10.07 1.00 -13.22
CA ARG A 133 -11.04 2.09 -13.32
C ARG A 133 -11.05 2.92 -12.01
N PRO A 134 -10.91 4.25 -12.07
CA PRO A 134 -10.95 5.07 -10.87
C PRO A 134 -12.31 4.97 -10.17
N PRO A 135 -12.38 5.13 -8.84
CA PRO A 135 -13.64 5.37 -8.14
C PRO A 135 -14.25 6.70 -8.58
N PHE A 136 -15.56 6.87 -8.37
CA PHE A 136 -16.31 8.09 -8.66
C PHE A 136 -17.36 8.33 -7.58
N ASP A 137 -17.76 9.58 -7.38
CA ASP A 137 -18.72 10.01 -6.36
C ASP A 137 -18.39 9.42 -4.98
N ASN A 138 -19.38 8.76 -4.36
CA ASN A 138 -19.31 8.15 -3.04
C ASN A 138 -18.77 6.71 -3.06
N TRP A 139 -18.20 6.26 -4.18
CA TRP A 139 -17.57 4.95 -4.26
C TRP A 139 -16.09 5.03 -3.89
N VAL A 140 -15.60 3.96 -3.28
CA VAL A 140 -14.17 3.75 -3.01
C VAL A 140 -13.71 2.47 -3.68
N ARG A 141 -12.49 2.49 -4.20
CA ARG A 141 -11.80 1.30 -4.67
C ARG A 141 -10.84 0.84 -3.60
N THR A 142 -10.98 -0.40 -3.15
CA THR A 142 -10.03 -1.03 -2.24
C THR A 142 -9.14 -1.99 -3.01
N PHE A 143 -7.84 -1.97 -2.72
CA PHE A 143 -6.89 -3.00 -3.11
C PHE A 143 -6.45 -3.74 -1.85
N ALA A 144 -6.93 -4.96 -1.68
CA ALA A 144 -6.64 -5.77 -0.51
C ALA A 144 -5.42 -6.66 -0.79
N VAL A 145 -4.41 -6.57 0.09
CA VAL A 145 -3.18 -7.38 0.04
C VAL A 145 -3.40 -8.61 0.91
N LEU A 146 -3.48 -9.78 0.28
CA LEU A 146 -3.71 -11.07 0.92
C LEU A 146 -2.41 -11.87 0.94
N ILE A 147 -2.00 -12.36 2.10
CA ILE A 147 -0.81 -13.20 2.26
C ILE A 147 -1.26 -14.60 2.67
N SER A 148 -0.82 -15.62 1.95
CA SER A 148 -1.13 -17.00 2.31
C SER A 148 -0.24 -17.54 3.43
N ARG A 149 -0.75 -18.51 4.19
CA ARG A 149 0.07 -19.32 5.10
C ARG A 149 1.11 -20.17 4.33
N PRO A 150 2.16 -20.67 4.99
CA PRO A 150 3.14 -21.54 4.33
C PRO A 150 2.48 -22.80 3.75
N GLY A 151 2.95 -23.25 2.59
CA GLY A 151 2.40 -24.44 1.91
C GLY A 151 1.10 -24.20 1.13
N LEU A 152 0.53 -23.00 1.16
CA LEU A 152 -0.65 -22.61 0.38
C LEU A 152 -0.26 -21.65 -0.75
N GLU A 153 -0.17 -22.14 -1.97
CA GLU A 153 0.04 -21.32 -3.17
C GLU A 153 -1.30 -20.84 -3.74
N TYR A 154 -1.27 -19.68 -4.40
CA TYR A 154 -2.42 -19.21 -5.15
C TYR A 154 -2.79 -20.21 -6.27
N ASN A 155 -4.04 -20.65 -6.27
CA ASN A 155 -4.64 -21.40 -7.34
C ASN A 155 -6.00 -20.78 -7.66
N PRO A 156 -6.24 -20.27 -8.89
CA PRO A 156 -7.49 -19.58 -9.22
C PRO A 156 -8.73 -20.46 -9.07
N ARG A 157 -8.60 -21.80 -9.08
CA ARG A 157 -9.74 -22.73 -8.88
C ARG A 157 -10.16 -22.87 -7.42
N ASN A 158 -9.24 -22.65 -6.49
CA ASN A 158 -9.44 -22.88 -5.05
C ASN A 158 -9.23 -21.61 -4.22
N PHE A 159 -9.12 -20.46 -4.88
CA PHE A 159 -8.93 -19.18 -4.21
C PHE A 159 -10.28 -18.74 -3.61
N PRO A 160 -10.37 -18.48 -2.29
CA PRO A 160 -11.67 -18.29 -1.63
C PRO A 160 -12.32 -16.94 -1.93
N PHE A 161 -11.61 -16.02 -2.58
CA PHE A 161 -12.13 -14.71 -2.94
C PHE A 161 -12.56 -14.68 -4.41
N THR A 162 -13.77 -14.20 -4.66
CA THR A 162 -14.33 -14.05 -6.01
C THR A 162 -13.98 -12.70 -6.66
N ASP A 163 -13.34 -11.81 -5.90
CA ASP A 163 -12.99 -10.47 -6.36
C ASP A 163 -11.93 -10.51 -7.46
N PRO A 164 -11.93 -9.54 -8.40
CA PRO A 164 -10.91 -9.44 -9.43
C PRO A 164 -9.49 -9.40 -8.86
N VAL A 165 -8.65 -10.33 -9.32
CA VAL A 165 -7.24 -10.39 -8.97
C VAL A 165 -6.45 -9.36 -9.77
N VAL A 166 -5.78 -8.46 -9.05
CA VAL A 166 -4.86 -7.45 -9.59
C VAL A 166 -3.55 -8.08 -10.00
N GLY A 167 -3.05 -9.01 -9.19
CA GLY A 167 -1.85 -9.76 -9.46
C GLY A 167 -1.46 -10.68 -8.31
N VAL A 168 -0.50 -11.55 -8.60
CA VAL A 168 -0.01 -12.57 -7.67
C VAL A 168 1.51 -12.55 -7.70
N ILE A 169 2.15 -12.73 -6.56
CA ILE A 169 3.59 -12.95 -6.45
C ILE A 169 3.79 -14.25 -5.68
N ASN A 170 4.56 -15.17 -6.26
CA ASN A 170 5.01 -16.37 -5.55
C ASN A 170 6.03 -15.98 -4.49
N LEU A 171 5.92 -16.60 -3.32
CA LEU A 171 6.83 -16.42 -2.19
C LEU A 171 7.49 -17.77 -1.87
N PRO A 172 8.67 -17.76 -1.21
CA PRO A 172 9.32 -18.98 -0.72
C PRO A 172 8.39 -19.84 0.15
N GLY A 173 8.69 -21.13 0.25
CA GLY A 173 7.91 -22.07 1.06
C GLY A 173 6.50 -22.33 0.53
N ARG A 174 6.35 -22.33 -0.80
CA ARG A 174 5.07 -22.58 -1.51
C ARG A 174 3.96 -21.69 -0.97
N SER A 175 4.17 -20.39 -1.07
CA SER A 175 3.19 -19.41 -0.63
C SER A 175 3.05 -18.27 -1.62
N SER A 176 2.08 -17.39 -1.40
CA SER A 176 1.78 -16.31 -2.32
C SER A 176 1.32 -15.06 -1.58
N VAL A 177 1.61 -13.91 -2.16
CA VAL A 177 0.85 -12.68 -1.92
C VAL A 177 -0.03 -12.43 -3.14
N VAL A 178 -1.29 -12.10 -2.90
CA VAL A 178 -2.30 -11.81 -3.91
C VAL A 178 -2.87 -10.44 -3.61
N VAL A 179 -3.01 -9.61 -4.64
CA VAL A 179 -3.77 -8.37 -4.54
C VAL A 179 -5.09 -8.56 -5.26
N ILE A 180 -6.19 -8.30 -4.58
CA ILE A 180 -7.53 -8.23 -5.18
C ILE A 180 -8.05 -6.81 -5.12
N THR A 181 -9.02 -6.48 -5.97
CA THR A 181 -9.68 -5.17 -5.93
C THR A 181 -11.18 -5.28 -5.79
N LYS A 182 -11.75 -4.36 -5.00
CA LYS A 182 -13.18 -4.26 -4.72
C LYS A 182 -13.65 -2.83 -4.91
N LEU A 183 -14.92 -2.65 -5.23
CA LEU A 183 -15.55 -1.34 -5.32
C LEU A 183 -16.72 -1.31 -4.34
N PHE A 184 -16.74 -0.31 -3.45
CA PHE A 184 -17.74 -0.20 -2.40
C PHE A 184 -18.36 1.19 -2.39
N TYR A 185 -19.67 1.27 -2.18
CA TYR A 185 -20.34 2.53 -1.87
C TYR A 185 -20.07 2.88 -0.39
N ARG A 186 -19.33 3.97 -0.16
CA ARG A 186 -18.83 4.40 1.16
C ARG A 186 -18.81 5.94 1.27
N PRO A 187 -19.98 6.61 1.28
CA PRO A 187 -20.06 8.07 1.30
C PRO A 187 -19.29 8.69 2.47
N TRP A 188 -19.42 8.11 3.68
CA TRP A 188 -18.70 8.59 4.87
C TRP A 188 -17.18 8.47 4.75
N THR A 189 -16.68 7.45 4.04
CA THR A 189 -15.23 7.30 3.80
C THR A 189 -14.74 8.35 2.81
N VAL A 190 -15.51 8.61 1.75
CA VAL A 190 -15.20 9.64 0.77
C VAL A 190 -15.18 11.02 1.41
N GLU A 191 -16.20 11.33 2.23
CA GLU A 191 -16.23 12.61 2.96
C GLU A 191 -15.05 12.72 3.92
N LYS A 192 -14.69 11.64 4.63
CA LYS A 192 -13.53 11.69 5.53
C LYS A 192 -12.22 11.94 4.79
N VAL A 193 -12.03 11.34 3.62
CA VAL A 193 -10.85 11.61 2.78
C VAL A 193 -10.85 13.06 2.31
N ARG A 194 -12.00 13.60 1.92
CA ARG A 194 -12.15 15.01 1.52
C ARG A 194 -11.83 15.98 2.67
N GLU A 195 -12.36 15.74 3.87
CA GLU A 195 -12.06 16.52 5.07
C GLU A 195 -10.56 16.52 5.36
N VAL A 196 -9.97 15.32 5.47
CA VAL A 196 -8.55 15.19 5.81
C VAL A 196 -7.70 15.87 4.74
N ARG A 197 -7.97 15.63 3.45
CA ARG A 197 -7.24 16.31 2.37
C ARG A 197 -7.33 17.83 2.49
N ARG A 198 -8.53 18.38 2.78
CA ARG A 198 -8.72 19.82 2.98
C ARG A 198 -7.90 20.34 4.17
N ASP A 199 -7.84 19.60 5.28
CA ASP A 199 -7.04 19.99 6.44
C ASP A 199 -5.55 20.08 6.07
N PHE A 200 -5.06 19.15 5.26
CA PHE A 200 -3.68 19.19 4.75
C PHE A 200 -3.44 20.37 3.80
N GLU A 201 -4.34 20.58 2.85
CA GLU A 201 -4.27 21.73 1.93
C GLU A 201 -4.29 23.07 2.69
N ASN A 202 -5.12 23.20 3.72
CA ASN A 202 -5.19 24.36 4.58
C ASN A 202 -3.92 24.57 5.43
N ALA A 203 -3.24 23.49 5.81
CA ALA A 203 -1.95 23.53 6.50
C ALA A 203 -0.77 23.82 5.54
N GLY A 204 -1.06 24.09 4.25
CA GLY A 204 -0.06 24.47 3.25
C GLY A 204 0.51 23.31 2.45
N TRP A 205 0.09 22.07 2.73
CA TRP A 205 0.53 20.90 1.98
C TRP A 205 -0.19 20.85 0.64
N ARG A 206 0.57 20.81 -0.45
CA ARG A 206 -0.01 20.75 -1.79
C ARG A 206 0.35 19.44 -2.45
N GLN A 207 -0.58 18.94 -3.26
CA GLN A 207 -0.40 17.77 -4.11
C GLN A 207 0.86 17.82 -5.01
N ASP A 208 1.36 19.02 -5.32
CA ASP A 208 2.57 19.26 -6.11
C ASP A 208 3.79 19.70 -5.28
N GLY A 209 3.68 19.78 -3.96
CA GLY A 209 4.75 20.17 -3.05
C GLY A 209 5.67 19.00 -2.69
N ALA A 210 6.99 19.28 -2.63
CA ALA A 210 8.04 18.32 -2.29
C ALA A 210 7.97 17.77 -0.84
N ASP A 211 7.07 18.32 -0.03
CA ASP A 211 6.96 18.00 1.38
C ASP A 211 5.60 17.33 1.72
N SER A 212 4.77 16.98 0.73
CA SER A 212 3.45 16.38 0.96
C SER A 212 3.54 15.14 1.87
N PRO A 213 2.87 15.08 3.03
CA PRO A 213 3.07 13.98 3.96
C PRO A 213 2.48 12.67 3.42
N LEU A 214 3.13 11.55 3.75
CA LEU A 214 2.52 10.25 3.58
C LEU A 214 1.37 10.13 4.58
N LEU A 215 0.14 10.19 4.08
CA LEU A 215 -1.02 10.16 4.95
C LEU A 215 -1.82 8.92 4.73
N PHE A 216 -1.66 8.01 5.67
CA PHE A 216 -2.59 6.92 5.88
C PHE A 216 -3.03 6.99 7.34
N LYS A 217 -4.33 6.86 7.59
CA LYS A 217 -4.81 6.49 8.93
C LYS A 217 -4.81 4.97 9.00
N LEU A 218 -4.62 4.37 10.18
CA LEU A 218 -4.68 2.92 10.38
C LEU A 218 -6.02 2.52 11.00
N GLY A 219 -6.63 1.44 10.49
CA GLY A 219 -7.82 0.79 11.06
C GLY A 219 -7.45 -0.33 12.04
N THR A 220 -8.38 -0.69 12.94
CA THR A 220 -8.09 -1.54 14.12
C THR A 220 -8.23 -3.06 13.90
N VAL A 221 -8.81 -3.52 12.78
CA VAL A 221 -9.01 -4.96 12.51
C VAL A 221 -8.18 -5.41 11.31
N THR A 222 -8.27 -4.65 10.21
CA THR A 222 -7.36 -4.73 9.06
C THR A 222 -6.67 -3.39 8.94
N THR A 223 -5.36 -3.42 8.73
CA THR A 223 -4.59 -2.22 8.43
C THR A 223 -5.17 -1.58 7.17
N THR A 224 -5.99 -0.56 7.34
CA THR A 224 -6.52 0.24 6.23
C THR A 224 -5.55 1.38 5.97
N VAL A 225 -5.37 1.77 4.72
CA VAL A 225 -4.54 2.87 4.27
C VAL A 225 -5.35 3.65 3.24
N TRP A 226 -5.57 4.94 3.50
CA TRP A 226 -6.26 5.81 2.56
C TRP A 226 -5.24 6.51 1.66
N ASP A 227 -5.39 6.39 0.34
CA ASP A 227 -4.61 7.18 -0.62
C ASP A 227 -5.24 8.57 -0.75
N LEU A 228 -4.59 9.57 -0.16
CA LEU A 228 -5.09 10.94 -0.13
C LEU A 228 -4.65 11.80 -1.32
N GLY A 229 -3.87 11.26 -2.25
CA GLY A 229 -3.47 12.03 -3.41
C GLY A 229 -2.38 13.07 -3.16
N LEU A 230 -1.55 12.89 -2.12
CA LEU A 230 -0.48 13.80 -1.72
C LEU A 230 0.86 13.04 -1.80
N ASP A 231 1.47 12.97 -2.99
CA ASP A 231 2.77 12.31 -3.19
C ASP A 231 3.89 13.26 -2.73
N PRO A 232 4.74 12.89 -1.74
CA PRO A 232 5.78 13.77 -1.22
C PRO A 232 6.80 14.15 -2.29
N LEU A 233 7.07 13.27 -3.26
CA LEU A 233 8.25 13.41 -4.10
C LEU A 233 7.92 13.90 -5.49
N ARG A 234 7.49 15.15 -5.59
CA ARG A 234 7.85 15.97 -6.75
C ARG A 234 9.24 16.58 -6.52
N SER A 235 10.29 15.76 -6.64
CA SER A 235 11.57 16.33 -7.05
C SER A 235 11.45 16.68 -8.53
N ALA A 236 11.53 17.97 -8.85
CA ALA A 236 11.75 18.46 -10.21
C ALA A 236 12.94 17.76 -10.87
#